data_AF-A0A699V233-F1
#
_entry.id   AF-A0A699V233-F1
#
_cell.length_a   1.000
_cell.length_b   1.000
_cell.length_c   1.000
_cell.angle_alpha   90.00
_cell.angle_beta   90.00
_cell.angle_gamma   90.00
#
_symmetry.space_group_name_H-M   'P 1'
#
loop_
_entity.id
_entity.type
_entity.pdbx_description
1 polymer ?
#
loop_
_entity_poly.entity_id
_entity_poly.type
_entity_poly.pdbx_seq_one_letter_code
_entity_poly.pdbx_strand_id
1 'polypeptide(L)'
;MQHGKVIAYASRQLKPYEVNYPSHDLELAAVVFALKIWRHYLYGESCGVFTDHKSLNLRVKPDLISRIKEAQKEDSEIWTIVENLNKQVEFHLDDDNVLWQGTRLVIPNDATLREA
;
A
#
# COMPACT_ATOMS: atom_id res chain seq x y z
N MET A 1 -5.45 11.62 9.73
CA MET A 1 -4.90 12.59 10.71
C MET A 1 -3.49 12.16 11.03
N GLN A 2 -2.57 13.10 11.19
CA GLN A 2 -1.21 12.81 11.62
C GLN A 2 -0.96 13.60 12.90
N HIS A 3 -0.56 12.91 13.98
CA HIS A 3 -0.42 13.51 15.31
C HIS A 3 -1.69 14.25 15.79
N GLY A 4 -2.87 13.68 15.53
CA GLY A 4 -4.16 14.27 15.91
C GLY A 4 -4.59 15.48 15.08
N LYS A 5 -3.82 15.90 14.07
CA LYS A 5 -4.16 17.01 13.17
C LYS A 5 -4.71 16.50 11.84
N VAL A 6 -5.71 17.20 11.30
CA VAL A 6 -6.22 16.91 9.95
C VAL A 6 -5.20 17.38 8.91
N ILE A 7 -4.95 16.53 7.92
CA ILE A 7 -4.01 16.81 6.82
C ILE A 7 -4.76 17.33 5.60
N ALA A 8 -5.91 16.72 5.29
CA ALA A 8 -6.74 17.08 4.15
C ALA A 8 -8.18 16.59 4.33
N TYR A 9 -9.08 17.15 3.53
CA TYR A 9 -10.48 16.77 3.41
C TYR A 9 -10.78 16.37 1.97
N ALA A 10 -11.65 15.37 1.79
CA ALA A 10 -12.18 14.99 0.48
C ALA A 10 -13.66 14.64 0.60
N SER A 11 -14.44 15.06 -0.39
CA SER A 11 -15.87 14.78 -0.49
C SER A 11 -16.27 14.71 -1.95
N ARG A 12 -17.35 13.98 -2.26
CA ARG A 12 -17.96 13.96 -3.58
C ARG A 12 -19.47 13.84 -3.46
N GLN A 13 -20.19 14.24 -4.51
CA GLN A 13 -21.60 13.95 -4.63
C GLN A 13 -21.84 12.46 -4.89
N LEU A 14 -22.98 11.96 -4.43
CA LEU A 14 -23.45 10.62 -4.76
C LEU A 14 -23.86 10.56 -6.23
N LYS A 15 -23.52 9.45 -6.88
CA LYS A 15 -24.02 9.17 -8.22
C LYS A 15 -25.49 8.77 -8.15
N PRO A 16 -26.29 9.00 -9.21
CA PRO A 16 -27.73 8.73 -9.18
C PRO A 16 -28.10 7.31 -8.73
N TYR A 17 -27.27 6.32 -9.05
CA TYR A 17 -27.48 4.93 -8.64
C TYR A 17 -27.04 4.62 -7.20
N GLU A 18 -26.12 5.39 -6.63
CA GLU A 18 -25.67 5.24 -5.24
C GLU A 18 -26.72 5.80 -4.26
N VAL A 19 -27.57 6.73 -4.69
CA VAL A 19 -28.63 7.33 -3.85
C VAL A 19 -29.59 6.28 -3.27
N ASN A 20 -29.74 5.14 -3.96
CA ASN A 20 -30.62 4.05 -3.52
C ASN A 20 -29.90 3.00 -2.65
N TYR A 21 -28.61 3.18 -2.37
CA TYR A 21 -27.86 2.24 -1.53
C TYR A 21 -28.26 2.39 -0.05
N PRO A 22 -28.29 1.29 0.73
CA PRO A 22 -28.38 1.36 2.18
C PRO A 22 -27.23 2.16 2.80
N SER A 23 -27.44 2.73 4.00
CA SER A 23 -26.42 3.56 4.67
C SER A 23 -25.06 2.86 4.81
N HIS A 24 -25.07 1.57 5.17
CA HIS A 24 -23.85 0.76 5.27
C HIS A 24 -23.06 0.72 3.96
N ASP A 25 -23.74 0.59 2.82
CA ASP A 25 -23.09 0.51 1.51
C ASP A 25 -22.60 1.89 1.03
N LEU A 26 -23.31 2.97 1.42
CA LEU A 26 -22.86 4.35 1.21
C LEU A 26 -21.58 4.66 1.99
N GLU A 27 -21.49 4.21 3.24
CA GLU A 27 -20.28 4.34 4.05
C GLU A 27 -19.11 3.56 3.41
N LEU A 28 -19.35 2.32 2.98
CA LEU A 28 -18.33 1.55 2.27
C LEU A 28 -17.87 2.26 0.98
N ALA A 29 -18.80 2.82 0.20
CA ALA A 29 -18.48 3.58 -1.00
C ALA A 29 -17.65 4.84 -0.68
N ALA A 30 -17.91 5.51 0.46
CA ALA A 30 -17.11 6.62 0.94
C ALA A 30 -15.69 6.19 1.34
N VAL A 31 -15.54 5.05 2.03
CA VAL A 31 -14.23 4.47 2.37
C VAL A 31 -13.45 4.13 1.10
N VAL A 32 -14.04 3.41 0.15
CA VAL A 32 -13.38 3.07 -1.13
C VAL A 32 -12.97 4.32 -1.90
N PHE A 33 -13.83 5.35 -1.91
CA PHE A 33 -13.50 6.64 -2.54
C PHE A 33 -12.29 7.31 -1.87
N ALA A 34 -12.26 7.37 -0.54
CA ALA A 34 -11.14 7.93 0.20
C ALA A 34 -9.85 7.15 -0.08
N LEU A 35 -9.88 5.82 -0.06
CA LEU A 35 -8.71 4.98 -0.35
C LEU A 35 -8.16 5.22 -1.76
N LYS A 36 -9.03 5.42 -2.75
CA LYS A 36 -8.62 5.74 -4.12
C LYS A 36 -7.92 7.09 -4.24
N ILE A 37 -8.42 8.13 -3.58
CA ILE A 37 -7.80 9.46 -3.58
C ILE A 37 -6.45 9.41 -2.85
N TRP A 38 -6.45 8.84 -1.66
CA TRP A 38 -5.31 8.92 -0.75
C TRP A 38 -4.32 7.76 -0.92
N ARG A 39 -4.48 6.94 -1.96
CA ARG A 39 -3.62 5.77 -2.26
C ARG A 39 -2.14 6.08 -2.11
N HIS A 40 -1.71 7.23 -2.62
CA HIS A 40 -0.33 7.70 -2.58
C HIS A 40 0.20 8.02 -1.17
N TYR A 41 -0.67 8.39 -0.22
CA TYR A 41 -0.32 8.58 1.19
C TYR A 41 -0.41 7.31 2.03
N LEU A 42 -1.10 6.28 1.52
CA LEU A 42 -1.34 5.02 2.23
C LEU A 42 -0.32 3.93 1.87
N TYR A 43 0.65 4.23 1.00
CA TYR A 43 1.74 3.30 0.71
C TYR A 43 2.67 3.17 1.92
N GLY A 44 2.80 1.94 2.41
CA GLY A 44 3.85 1.54 3.36
C GLY A 44 3.42 1.36 4.81
N GLU A 45 2.31 1.97 5.24
CA GLU A 45 1.85 1.87 6.64
C GLU A 45 0.38 1.46 6.74
N SER A 46 0.05 0.67 7.76
CA SER A 46 -1.35 0.30 8.02
C SER A 46 -2.14 1.51 8.51
N CYS A 47 -3.33 1.73 7.95
CA CYS A 47 -4.20 2.82 8.38
C CYS A 47 -5.47 2.29 9.05
N GLY A 48 -5.89 2.96 10.12
CA GLY A 48 -7.20 2.76 10.73
C GLY A 48 -8.23 3.67 10.07
N VAL A 49 -9.35 3.10 9.63
CA VAL A 49 -10.49 3.86 9.12
C VAL A 49 -11.55 3.91 10.21
N PHE A 50 -12.02 5.12 10.51
CA PHE A 50 -13.06 5.37 11.50
C PHE A 50 -14.28 5.92 10.77
N THR A 51 -15.42 5.24 10.91
CA THR A 51 -16.72 5.71 10.45
C THR A 51 -17.63 5.94 11.65
N ASP A 52 -18.68 6.72 11.45
CA ASP A 52 -19.74 6.98 12.44
C ASP A 52 -20.58 5.73 12.75
N HIS A 53 -20.46 4.69 11.92
CA HIS A 53 -21.07 3.39 12.12
C HIS A 53 -20.26 2.53 13.08
N LYS A 54 -20.75 2.42 14.31
CA LYS A 54 -20.08 1.75 15.44
C LYS A 54 -19.60 0.32 15.16
N SER A 55 -20.23 -0.41 14.25
CA SER A 55 -19.87 -1.80 13.91
C SER A 55 -18.83 -1.92 12.81
N LEU A 56 -18.46 -0.84 12.11
CA LEU A 56 -17.52 -0.89 11.00
C LEU A 56 -16.11 -0.47 11.46
N ASN A 57 -15.33 -1.44 11.94
CA ASN A 57 -13.90 -1.24 12.24
C ASN A 57 -13.07 -1.83 11.09
N LEU A 58 -12.49 -0.96 10.26
CA LEU A 58 -11.68 -1.40 9.12
C LEU A 58 -10.21 -1.03 9.34
N ARG A 59 -9.33 -2.03 9.23
CA ARG A 59 -7.88 -1.84 9.15
C ARG A 59 -7.43 -2.15 7.72
N VAL A 60 -6.88 -1.15 7.05
CA VAL A 60 -6.29 -1.32 5.72
C VAL A 60 -4.79 -1.54 5.89
N LYS A 61 -4.28 -2.63 5.30
CA LYS A 61 -2.85 -2.92 5.23
C LYS A 61 -2.41 -2.81 3.77
N PRO A 62 -1.43 -1.96 3.44
CA PRO A 62 -0.87 -1.94 2.10
C PRO A 62 -0.13 -3.25 1.84
N ASP A 63 -0.57 -4.00 0.83
CA ASP A 63 0.01 -5.30 0.47
C ASP A 63 1.16 -5.17 -0.55
N LEU A 64 1.36 -3.98 -1.13
CA LEU A 64 2.38 -3.76 -2.17
C LEU A 64 3.79 -4.09 -1.66
N ILE A 65 4.14 -3.70 -0.43
CA ILE A 65 5.45 -4.03 0.15
C ILE A 65 5.59 -5.54 0.30
N SER A 66 4.57 -6.21 0.85
CA SER A 66 4.57 -7.67 0.99
C SER A 66 4.75 -8.36 -0.36
N ARG A 67 4.02 -7.91 -1.39
CA ARG A 67 4.12 -8.45 -2.76
C ARG A 67 5.50 -8.22 -3.37
N ILE A 68 6.11 -7.06 -3.15
CA ILE A 68 7.49 -6.80 -3.59
C ILE A 68 8.45 -7.75 -2.88
N LYS A 69 8.33 -7.93 -1.55
CA LYS A 69 9.17 -8.85 -0.78
C LYS A 69 9.05 -10.29 -1.28
N GLU A 70 7.84 -10.77 -1.56
CA GLU A 70 7.65 -12.12 -2.12
C GLU A 70 8.18 -12.22 -3.56
N ALA A 71 7.93 -11.22 -4.41
CA ALA A 71 8.42 -11.22 -5.79
C ALA A 71 9.95 -11.21 -5.88
N GLN A 72 10.65 -10.55 -4.94
CA GLN A 72 12.10 -10.59 -4.87
C GLN A 72 12.66 -12.00 -4.65
N LYS A 73 11.94 -12.88 -3.92
CA LYS A 73 12.41 -14.24 -3.64
C LYS A 73 12.44 -15.11 -4.90
N GLU A 74 11.53 -14.85 -5.84
CA GLU A 74 11.38 -15.62 -7.07
C GLU A 74 12.15 -15.00 -8.26
N ASP A 75 12.72 -13.80 -8.11
CA ASP A 75 13.44 -13.09 -9.18
C ASP A 75 14.91 -13.55 -9.28
N SER A 76 15.21 -14.33 -10.32
CA SER A 76 16.56 -14.88 -10.56
C SER A 76 17.60 -13.82 -10.95
N GLU A 77 17.20 -12.68 -11.53
CA GLU A 77 18.12 -11.58 -11.85
C GLU A 77 18.58 -10.89 -10.56
N ILE A 78 17.65 -10.68 -9.61
CA ILE A 78 17.97 -10.17 -8.28
C ILE A 78 18.97 -11.07 -7.56
N TRP A 79 18.77 -12.40 -7.57
CA TRP A 79 19.72 -13.31 -6.95
C TRP A 79 21.08 -13.33 -7.65
N THR A 80 21.12 -13.17 -8.97
CA THR A 80 22.37 -13.00 -9.72
C THR A 80 23.09 -11.72 -9.30
N ILE A 81 22.35 -10.63 -9.04
CA ILE A 81 22.92 -9.40 -8.48
C ILE A 81 23.44 -9.68 -7.07
N VAL A 82 22.68 -10.36 -6.21
CA VAL A 82 23.07 -10.75 -4.84
C VAL A 82 24.39 -11.52 -4.80
N GLU A 83 24.56 -12.51 -5.68
CA GLU A 83 25.83 -13.25 -5.79
C GLU A 83 27.00 -12.36 -6.20
N ASN A 84 26.73 -11.33 -7.01
CA ASN A 84 27.71 -10.33 -7.42
C ASN A 84 27.92 -9.20 -6.39
N LEU A 85 27.02 -9.02 -5.40
CA LEU A 85 27.07 -7.96 -4.37
C LEU A 85 28.31 -8.02 -3.49
N ASN A 86 28.97 -9.16 -3.41
CA ASN A 86 30.28 -9.28 -2.75
C ASN A 86 31.34 -8.31 -3.32
N LYS A 87 31.02 -7.56 -4.39
CA LYS A 87 31.88 -6.55 -5.03
C LYS A 87 31.36 -5.10 -4.95
N GLN A 88 30.15 -4.81 -4.45
CA GLN A 88 29.60 -3.45 -4.40
C GLN A 88 29.01 -3.06 -3.03
N VAL A 89 29.37 -1.87 -2.56
CA VAL A 89 29.13 -1.38 -1.18
C VAL A 89 27.70 -0.86 -0.94
N GLU A 90 26.89 -0.66 -1.98
CA GLU A 90 25.63 0.09 -1.85
C GLU A 90 24.40 -0.78 -1.58
N PHE A 91 24.47 -2.09 -1.77
CA PHE A 91 23.33 -2.98 -1.53
C PHE A 91 23.53 -3.83 -0.28
N HIS A 92 22.42 -4.12 0.40
CA HIS A 92 22.40 -5.02 1.54
C HIS A 92 21.08 -5.79 1.62
N LEU A 93 21.12 -6.92 2.33
CA LEU A 93 19.93 -7.67 2.72
C LEU A 93 19.52 -7.26 4.13
N ASP A 94 18.22 -7.18 4.39
CA ASP A 94 17.68 -7.06 5.75
C ASP A 94 17.48 -8.44 6.39
N ASP A 95 16.94 -8.45 7.62
CA ASP A 95 16.67 -9.68 8.39
C ASP A 95 15.65 -10.63 7.70
N ASP A 96 14.86 -10.11 6.75
CA ASP A 96 13.86 -10.86 5.97
C ASP A 96 14.43 -11.37 4.63
N ASN A 97 15.74 -11.24 4.38
CA ASN A 97 16.40 -11.48 3.09
C ASN A 97 15.87 -10.63 1.93
N VAL A 98 15.43 -9.41 2.22
CA VAL A 98 14.94 -8.46 1.21
C VAL A 98 16.10 -7.58 0.77
N LEU A 99 16.25 -7.36 -0.53
CA LEU A 99 17.31 -6.54 -1.12
C LEU A 99 16.97 -5.05 -1.09
N TRP A 100 17.92 -4.28 -0.55
CA TRP A 100 17.89 -2.82 -0.46
C TRP A 100 19.12 -2.21 -1.13
N GLN A 101 18.95 -1.04 -1.77
CA GLN A 101 20.04 -0.17 -2.23
C GLN A 101 20.04 1.10 -1.37
N GLY A 102 21.01 1.23 -0.45
CA GLY A 102 20.96 2.26 0.59
C GLY A 102 19.64 2.21 1.34
N THR A 103 18.84 3.28 1.32
CA THR A 103 17.51 3.33 1.97
C THR A 103 16.34 2.98 1.05
N ARG A 104 16.60 2.45 -0.15
CA ARG A 104 15.58 2.19 -1.18
C ARG A 104 15.34 0.70 -1.36
N LEU A 105 14.07 0.31 -1.36
CA LEU A 105 13.65 -1.06 -1.65
C LEU A 105 13.82 -1.35 -3.14
N VAL A 106 14.49 -2.46 -3.49
CA VAL A 106 14.64 -2.88 -4.89
C VAL A 106 13.31 -3.44 -5.39
N ILE A 107 12.86 -3.03 -6.58
CA ILE A 107 11.60 -3.50 -7.16
C ILE A 107 11.92 -4.49 -8.29
N PRO A 108 11.49 -5.77 -8.18
CA PRO A 108 11.59 -6.76 -9.25
C PRO A 108 10.97 -6.26 -10.55
N ASN A 109 11.48 -6.72 -11.70
CA ASN A 109 10.91 -6.39 -13.00
C ASN A 109 9.66 -7.24 -13.30
N ASP A 110 8.70 -7.24 -12.38
CA ASP A 110 7.44 -7.96 -12.46
C ASP A 110 6.31 -7.00 -12.86
N ALA A 111 5.67 -7.28 -14.00
CA ALA A 111 4.55 -6.50 -14.51
C ALA A 111 3.34 -6.51 -13.56
N THR A 112 3.12 -7.59 -12.81
CA THR A 112 1.98 -7.72 -11.88
C THR A 112 2.04 -6.73 -10.73
N LEU A 113 3.24 -6.27 -10.34
CA LEU A 113 3.43 -5.26 -9.31
C LEU A 113 2.94 -3.87 -9.76
N ARG A 114 2.82 -3.63 -11.07
CA ARG A 114 2.35 -2.36 -11.66
C ARG A 114 0.82 -2.27 -11.77
N GLU A 115 0.14 -3.41 -11.79
CA GLU A 115 -1.31 -3.50 -11.96
C GLU A 115 -2.09 -3.41 -10.64
N ALA A 116 -1.38 -3.29 -9.51
CA ALA A 116 -1.96 -3.15 -8.17
C ALA A 116 -2.60 -1.77 -7.94
#